data_AF-A0A847PK81-F1
#
_entry.id   AF-A0A847PK81-F1
#
_cell.length_a   1.000
_cell.length_b   1.000
_cell.length_c   1.000
_cell.angle_alpha   90.00
_cell.angle_beta   90.00
_cell.angle_gamma   90.00
#
_symmetry.space_group_name_H-M   'P 1'
#
loop_
_entity.id
_entity.type
_entity.pdbx_description
1 polymer ?
#
loop_
_entity_poly.entity_id
_entity_poly.type
_entity_poly.pdbx_seq_one_letter_code
_entity_poly.pdbx_strand_id
1 'polypeptide(L)'
;MDWPMIVFIICYLALLLAYLFTKTADNFKRKAINKIILALMFAIYALVETIRLGNFQVNNIHFWGLIGILVAALGDIILIWDFKKGGLVFAIGNVFLFLYGVLLLNLIGFTLKNYWWFLLIFVALNYGMIALVKADWFENMNKYMRKGFPIYFSSVSLHGSLGIVGILLILLADFEIPERLMIKALLLNIGFFLFMVSDMFLALYRFKDQKNNFATIANSITYFGGLLLISLSTSFNL
;
A
#
# COMPACT_ATOMS: atom_id res chain seq x y z
N MET A 1 -12.25 -20.10 -4.79
CA MET A 1 -12.41 -18.73 -4.28
C MET A 1 -13.47 -18.77 -3.20
N ASP A 2 -13.11 -18.48 -1.95
CA ASP A 2 -13.99 -18.75 -0.81
C ASP A 2 -15.07 -17.66 -0.70
N TRP A 3 -16.31 -18.03 -0.38
CA TRP A 3 -17.46 -17.10 -0.28
C TRP A 3 -17.14 -15.83 0.56
N PRO A 4 -16.50 -15.92 1.74
CA PRO A 4 -16.15 -14.73 2.52
C PRO A 4 -15.30 -13.71 1.76
N MET A 5 -14.38 -14.16 0.90
CA MET A 5 -13.53 -13.30 0.09
C MET A 5 -14.33 -12.58 -1.00
N ILE A 6 -15.27 -13.26 -1.65
CA ILE A 6 -16.14 -12.67 -2.67
C ILE A 6 -17.01 -11.57 -2.06
N VAL A 7 -17.65 -11.85 -0.91
CA VAL A 7 -18.47 -10.86 -0.19
C VAL A 7 -17.62 -9.65 0.19
N PHE A 8 -16.44 -9.87 0.76
CA PHE A 8 -15.53 -8.79 1.12
C PHE A 8 -15.18 -7.90 -0.08
N ILE A 9 -14.80 -8.48 -1.22
CA ILE A 9 -14.46 -7.72 -2.44
C ILE A 9 -15.65 -6.88 -2.90
N ILE A 10 -16.84 -7.47 -3.01
CA ILE A 10 -18.04 -6.76 -3.48
C ILE A 10 -18.38 -5.59 -2.54
N CYS A 11 -18.42 -5.83 -1.24
CA CYS A 11 -18.72 -4.80 -0.24
C CYS A 11 -17.66 -3.69 -0.25
N TYR A 12 -16.37 -4.05 -0.36
CA TYR A 12 -15.27 -3.10 -0.37
C TYR A 12 -15.30 -2.21 -1.61
N LEU A 13 -15.52 -2.78 -2.80
CA LEU A 13 -15.64 -2.03 -4.04
C LEU A 13 -16.86 -1.10 -4.04
N ALA A 14 -18.00 -1.56 -3.54
CA ALA A 14 -19.19 -0.71 -3.40
C ALA A 14 -18.93 0.48 -2.47
N LEU A 15 -18.25 0.26 -1.34
CA LEU A 15 -17.87 1.32 -0.41
C LEU A 15 -16.81 2.26 -0.99
N LEU A 16 -15.87 1.75 -1.78
CA LEU A 16 -14.88 2.56 -2.49
C LEU A 16 -15.57 3.51 -3.48
N LEU A 17 -16.55 3.02 -4.24
CA LEU A 17 -17.36 3.87 -5.12
C LEU A 17 -18.09 4.96 -4.31
N ALA A 18 -18.73 4.59 -3.19
CA ALA A 18 -19.37 5.57 -2.30
C ALA A 18 -18.37 6.61 -1.75
N TYR A 19 -17.16 6.17 -1.38
CA TYR A 19 -16.08 7.05 -0.95
C TYR A 19 -15.70 8.05 -2.04
N LEU A 20 -15.51 7.59 -3.28
CA LEU A 20 -15.18 8.44 -4.42
C LEU A 20 -16.24 9.55 -4.62
N PHE A 21 -17.53 9.20 -4.61
CA PHE A 21 -18.62 10.18 -4.71
C PHE A 21 -18.60 11.21 -3.56
N THR A 22 -18.33 10.76 -2.33
CA THR A 22 -18.25 11.67 -1.19
C THR A 22 -16.99 12.54 -1.20
N LYS A 23 -15.89 12.06 -1.79
CA LYS A 23 -14.63 12.82 -1.93
C LYS A 23 -14.79 13.93 -2.97
N THR A 24 -15.57 13.72 -4.03
CA THR A 24 -15.87 14.74 -5.05
C THR A 24 -16.93 15.75 -4.60
N ALA A 25 -17.76 15.41 -3.61
CA ALA A 25 -18.84 16.28 -3.10
C ALA A 25 -18.41 17.19 -1.92
N ASP A 26 -17.12 17.23 -1.59
CA ASP A 26 -16.49 18.01 -0.51
C ASP A 26 -17.15 17.92 0.89
N ASN A 27 -17.82 16.80 1.18
CA ASN A 27 -18.45 16.57 2.48
C ASN A 27 -17.47 15.90 3.44
N PHE A 28 -16.77 16.70 4.24
CA PHE A 28 -15.74 16.21 5.17
C PHE A 28 -16.23 15.10 6.12
N LYS A 29 -17.41 15.26 6.73
CA LYS A 29 -17.95 14.29 7.69
C LYS A 29 -18.19 12.92 7.03
N ARG A 30 -18.82 12.90 5.85
CA ARG A 30 -19.08 11.65 5.11
C ARG A 30 -17.80 11.01 4.59
N LYS A 31 -16.87 11.82 4.09
CA LYS A 31 -15.54 11.38 3.64
C LYS A 31 -14.76 10.72 4.77
N ALA A 32 -14.76 11.31 5.96
CA ALA A 32 -14.07 10.76 7.13
C ALA A 32 -14.65 9.40 7.52
N ILE A 33 -15.99 9.30 7.63
CA ILE A 33 -16.68 8.05 7.96
C ILE A 33 -16.35 6.95 6.94
N ASN A 34 -16.53 7.22 5.64
CA ASN A 34 -16.26 6.25 4.59
C ASN A 34 -14.80 5.79 4.58
N LYS A 35 -13.86 6.71 4.84
CA LYS A 35 -12.45 6.39 4.95
C LYS A 35 -12.15 5.46 6.14
N ILE A 36 -12.72 5.74 7.30
CA ILE A 36 -12.57 4.89 8.50
C ILE A 36 -13.12 3.50 8.23
N ILE A 37 -14.31 3.39 7.62
CA ILE A 37 -14.92 2.10 7.32
C ILE A 37 -14.04 1.32 6.34
N LEU A 38 -13.57 1.95 5.25
CA LEU A 38 -12.63 1.30 4.31
C LEU A 38 -11.36 0.82 5.02
N ALA A 39 -10.80 1.65 5.91
CA ALA A 39 -9.61 1.30 6.67
C ALA A 39 -9.82 0.09 7.58
N LEU A 40 -10.93 0.07 8.30
CA LEU A 40 -11.29 -1.03 9.18
C LEU A 40 -11.63 -2.30 8.41
N MET A 41 -12.28 -2.20 7.24
CA MET A 41 -12.66 -3.38 6.45
C MET A 41 -11.45 -4.21 6.03
N PHE A 42 -10.41 -3.59 5.49
CA PHE A 42 -9.23 -4.34 5.05
C PHE A 42 -8.43 -4.88 6.25
N ALA A 43 -8.37 -4.13 7.36
CA ALA A 43 -7.71 -4.55 8.60
C ALA A 43 -8.40 -5.76 9.26
N ILE A 44 -9.73 -5.70 9.38
CA ILE A 44 -10.54 -6.79 9.94
C ILE A 44 -10.45 -8.01 9.04
N TYR A 45 -10.53 -7.83 7.73
CA TYR A 45 -10.39 -8.94 6.79
C TYR A 45 -9.04 -9.65 6.94
N ALA A 46 -7.94 -8.89 6.92
CA ALA A 46 -6.60 -9.45 7.11
C ALA A 46 -6.44 -10.16 8.46
N LEU A 47 -7.01 -9.60 9.52
CA LEU A 47 -6.99 -10.21 10.86
C LEU A 47 -7.74 -11.54 10.89
N VAL A 48 -8.97 -11.57 10.37
CA VAL A 48 -9.82 -12.76 10.33
C VAL A 48 -9.16 -13.87 9.51
N GLU A 49 -8.63 -13.55 8.34
CA GLU A 49 -7.95 -14.54 7.49
C GLU A 49 -6.66 -15.07 8.15
N THR A 50 -5.88 -14.19 8.79
CA THR A 50 -4.68 -14.62 9.52
C THR A 50 -5.02 -15.58 10.67
N ILE A 51 -6.12 -15.33 11.39
CA ILE A 51 -6.62 -16.22 12.45
C ILE A 51 -7.14 -17.53 11.86
N ARG A 52 -7.99 -17.47 10.83
CA ARG A 52 -8.59 -18.64 10.16
C ARG A 52 -7.55 -19.64 9.70
N LEU A 53 -6.43 -19.13 9.21
CA LEU A 53 -5.34 -19.91 8.65
C LEU A 53 -4.30 -20.36 9.69
N GLY A 54 -4.47 -20.03 10.97
CA GLY A 54 -3.54 -20.40 12.03
C GLY A 54 -2.19 -19.65 11.96
N ASN A 55 -2.13 -18.54 11.23
CA ASN A 55 -0.91 -17.81 10.91
C ASN A 55 -0.51 -16.75 11.96
N PHE A 56 -1.02 -16.87 13.20
CA PHE A 56 -0.87 -15.85 14.26
C PHE A 56 0.41 -15.97 15.10
N GLN A 57 1.32 -16.90 14.75
CA GLN A 57 2.56 -17.08 15.49
C GLN A 57 3.57 -15.97 15.15
N VAL A 58 4.29 -15.43 16.14
CA VAL A 58 5.26 -14.33 15.93
C VAL A 58 6.40 -14.71 14.97
N ASN A 59 6.77 -16.00 14.95
CA ASN A 59 7.80 -16.51 14.03
C ASN A 59 7.27 -16.75 12.60
N ASN A 60 5.96 -16.57 12.37
CA ASN A 60 5.35 -16.71 11.06
C ASN A 60 5.48 -15.39 10.29
N ILE A 61 5.94 -15.46 9.03
CA ILE A 61 6.10 -14.29 8.16
C ILE A 61 4.80 -13.47 8.04
N HIS A 62 3.64 -14.12 8.15
CA HIS A 62 2.32 -13.49 8.04
C HIS A 62 1.99 -12.55 9.21
N PHE A 63 2.62 -12.75 10.38
CA PHE A 63 2.47 -11.86 11.52
C PHE A 63 3.00 -10.45 11.19
N TRP A 64 4.13 -10.36 10.49
CA TRP A 64 4.71 -9.08 10.07
C TRP A 64 3.84 -8.37 9.02
N GLY A 65 3.27 -9.14 8.08
CA GLY A 65 2.30 -8.64 7.11
C GLY A 65 1.06 -8.06 7.80
N LEU A 66 0.51 -8.77 8.79
CA LEU A 66 -0.65 -8.32 9.58
C LEU A 66 -0.34 -7.03 10.34
N ILE A 67 0.82 -6.92 11.01
CA ILE A 67 1.24 -5.69 11.68
C ILE A 67 1.29 -4.53 10.67
N GLY A 68 1.91 -4.73 9.51
CA GLY A 68 1.97 -3.71 8.46
C GLY A 68 0.59 -3.21 8.04
N ILE A 69 -0.36 -4.13 7.84
CA ILE A 69 -1.75 -3.81 7.47
C ILE A 69 -2.47 -3.05 8.60
N LEU A 70 -2.38 -3.51 9.85
CA LEU A 70 -3.02 -2.86 11.00
C LEU A 70 -2.47 -1.45 11.23
N VAL A 71 -1.16 -1.28 11.10
CA VAL A 71 -0.50 0.02 11.22
C VAL A 71 -0.92 0.94 10.08
N ALA A 72 -1.03 0.45 8.84
CA ALA A 72 -1.56 1.24 7.72
C ALA A 72 -3.01 1.70 7.96
N ALA A 73 -3.88 0.83 8.49
CA ALA A 73 -5.25 1.19 8.85
C ALA A 73 -5.31 2.27 9.94
N LEU A 74 -4.45 2.16 10.97
CA LEU A 74 -4.32 3.17 12.00
C LEU A 74 -3.81 4.50 11.43
N GLY A 75 -2.84 4.45 10.51
CA GLY A 75 -2.35 5.60 9.77
C GLY A 75 -3.48 6.31 9.03
N ASP A 76 -4.36 5.54 8.38
CA ASP A 76 -5.50 6.05 7.62
C ASP A 76 -6.48 6.87 8.46
N ILE A 77 -6.76 6.33 9.65
CA ILE A 77 -7.63 6.91 10.67
C ILE A 77 -6.99 8.21 11.18
N ILE A 78 -5.73 8.18 11.62
CA ILE A 78 -5.02 9.36 12.15
C ILE A 78 -4.88 10.46 11.10
N LEU A 79 -4.66 10.11 9.82
CA LEU A 79 -4.48 11.06 8.71
C LEU A 79 -5.69 11.97 8.50
N ILE A 80 -6.89 11.58 8.96
CA ILE A 80 -8.10 12.40 8.90
C ILE A 80 -7.93 13.69 9.69
N TRP A 81 -7.25 13.62 10.84
CA TRP A 81 -7.07 14.74 11.76
C TRP A 81 -5.66 15.34 11.70
N ASP A 82 -4.64 14.52 11.46
CA ASP A 82 -3.24 14.97 11.45
C ASP A 82 -2.44 14.27 10.35
N PHE A 83 -2.11 15.03 9.31
CA PHE A 83 -1.34 14.51 8.18
C PHE A 83 0.07 14.06 8.57
N LYS A 84 0.72 14.76 9.53
CA LYS A 84 2.09 14.47 9.93
C LYS A 84 2.13 13.17 10.75
N LYS A 85 1.25 13.05 11.74
CA LYS A 85 1.18 11.83 12.57
C LYS A 85 0.72 10.64 11.75
N GLY A 86 -0.31 10.82 10.91
CA GLY A 86 -0.78 9.76 10.01
C GLY A 86 0.33 9.29 9.08
N GLY A 87 1.07 10.22 8.44
CA GLY A 87 2.21 9.89 7.58
C GLY A 87 3.33 9.13 8.29
N LEU A 88 3.64 9.46 9.55
CA LEU A 88 4.62 8.71 10.34
C LEU A 88 4.16 7.27 10.61
N VAL A 89 2.89 7.11 10.99
CA VAL A 89 2.31 5.78 11.25
C VAL A 89 2.32 4.94 9.96
N PHE A 90 1.95 5.52 8.82
CA PHE A 90 2.10 4.84 7.54
C PHE A 90 3.55 4.45 7.25
N ALA A 91 4.52 5.34 7.49
CA ALA A 91 5.93 5.03 7.25
C ALA A 91 6.39 3.80 8.04
N ILE A 92 5.92 3.65 9.29
CA ILE A 92 6.19 2.45 10.10
C ILE A 92 5.53 1.22 9.48
N GLY A 93 4.25 1.31 9.09
CA GLY A 93 3.52 0.21 8.45
C GLY A 93 4.20 -0.26 7.15
N ASN A 94 4.66 0.69 6.34
CA ASN A 94 5.37 0.44 5.08
C ASN A 94 6.67 -0.35 5.27
N VAL A 95 7.40 -0.12 6.37
CA VAL A 95 8.59 -0.92 6.71
C VAL A 95 8.21 -2.38 7.02
N PHE A 96 7.15 -2.61 7.79
CA PHE A 96 6.67 -3.97 8.05
C PHE A 96 6.18 -4.67 6.79
N LEU A 97 5.47 -3.95 5.92
CA LEU A 97 5.06 -4.47 4.62
C LEU A 97 6.26 -4.82 3.73
N PHE A 98 7.29 -3.97 3.69
CA PHE A 98 8.53 -4.26 2.99
C PHE A 98 9.19 -5.55 3.51
N LEU A 99 9.34 -5.68 4.83
CA LEU A 99 9.90 -6.89 5.44
C LEU A 99 9.09 -8.13 5.08
N TYR A 100 7.75 -8.03 5.12
CA TYR A 100 6.88 -9.12 4.70
C TYR A 100 7.08 -9.51 3.24
N GLY A 101 7.22 -8.54 2.32
CA GLY A 101 7.51 -8.80 0.91
C GLY A 101 8.84 -9.52 0.70
N VAL A 102 9.90 -9.09 1.39
CA VAL A 102 11.22 -9.74 1.33
C VAL A 102 11.14 -11.19 1.81
N LEU A 103 10.48 -11.41 2.96
CA LEU A 103 10.30 -12.74 3.53
C LEU A 103 9.50 -13.66 2.58
N LEU A 104 8.45 -13.14 1.94
CA LEU A 104 7.65 -13.91 1.00
C LEU A 104 8.43 -14.28 -0.27
N LEU A 105 9.21 -13.36 -0.84
CA LEU A 105 10.06 -13.66 -2.00
C LEU A 105 11.12 -14.72 -1.66
N ASN A 106 11.74 -14.63 -0.48
CA ASN A 106 12.67 -15.65 0.01
C ASN A 106 12.00 -17.02 0.16
N LEU A 107 10.76 -17.05 0.64
CA LEU A 107 10.01 -18.29 0.79
C LEU A 107 9.67 -18.95 -0.56
N ILE A 108 9.42 -18.13 -1.61
CA ILE A 108 9.19 -18.62 -2.97
C ILE A 108 10.47 -19.22 -3.58
N GLY A 109 11.64 -18.88 -3.05
CA GLY A 109 12.94 -19.35 -3.54
C GLY A 109 13.78 -18.26 -4.20
N PHE A 110 13.28 -17.02 -4.30
CA PHE A 110 14.09 -15.89 -4.75
C PHE A 110 15.03 -15.42 -3.65
N THR A 111 16.28 -15.15 -3.98
CA THR A 111 17.27 -14.61 -3.04
C THR A 111 17.52 -13.13 -3.33
N LEU A 112 18.26 -12.47 -2.45
CA LEU A 112 18.69 -11.08 -2.68
C LEU A 112 19.38 -10.89 -4.04
N LYS A 113 20.07 -11.92 -4.57
CA LYS A 113 20.68 -11.88 -5.91
C LYS A 113 19.65 -11.69 -7.04
N ASN A 114 18.41 -12.15 -6.84
CA ASN A 114 17.34 -12.03 -7.81
C ASN A 114 16.67 -10.66 -7.74
N TYR A 115 16.44 -10.12 -6.54
CA TYR A 115 15.65 -8.90 -6.37
C TYR A 115 16.44 -7.63 -6.06
N TRP A 116 17.76 -7.66 -5.77
CA TRP A 116 18.54 -6.48 -5.32
C TRP A 116 18.36 -5.22 -6.17
N TRP A 117 18.08 -5.37 -7.47
CA TRP A 117 17.88 -4.27 -8.41
C TRP A 117 16.61 -3.45 -8.14
N PHE A 118 15.76 -3.87 -7.19
CA PHE A 118 14.73 -3.00 -6.61
C PHE A 118 15.34 -1.70 -6.05
N LEU A 119 16.57 -1.76 -5.54
CA LEU A 119 17.32 -0.60 -5.06
C LEU A 119 17.57 0.45 -6.15
N LEU A 120 17.74 0.02 -7.42
CA LEU A 120 17.92 0.95 -8.53
C LEU A 120 16.65 1.78 -8.76
N ILE A 121 15.49 1.12 -8.75
CA ILE A 121 14.18 1.77 -8.87
C ILE A 121 13.95 2.68 -7.66
N PHE A 122 14.20 2.17 -6.45
CA PHE A 122 14.08 2.92 -5.20
C PHE A 122 14.90 4.22 -5.24
N VAL A 123 16.19 4.13 -5.61
CA VAL A 123 17.08 5.29 -5.71
C VAL A 123 16.58 6.28 -6.76
N ALA A 124 16.20 5.80 -7.95
CA ALA A 124 15.69 6.66 -9.02
C ALA A 124 14.44 7.44 -8.59
N LEU A 125 13.48 6.77 -7.94
CA LEU A 125 12.25 7.39 -7.44
C LEU A 125 12.52 8.41 -6.34
N ASN A 126 13.36 8.08 -5.36
CA ASN A 126 13.68 8.98 -4.26
C ASN A 126 14.49 10.18 -4.71
N TYR A 127 15.48 9.97 -5.58
CA TYR A 127 16.23 11.06 -6.18
C TYR A 127 15.32 11.98 -7.00
N GLY A 128 14.44 11.41 -7.83
CA GLY A 128 13.44 12.16 -8.58
C GLY A 128 12.55 13.01 -7.68
N MET A 129 12.01 12.43 -6.60
CA MET A 129 11.18 13.16 -5.64
C MET A 129 11.95 14.30 -4.95
N ILE A 130 13.18 14.05 -4.51
CA ILE A 130 14.04 15.06 -3.90
C ILE A 130 14.37 16.18 -4.90
N ALA A 131 14.66 15.84 -6.15
CA ALA A 131 14.95 16.80 -7.21
C ALA A 131 13.73 17.69 -7.49
N LEU A 132 12.52 17.11 -7.58
CA LEU A 132 11.27 17.88 -7.74
C LEU A 132 11.02 18.83 -6.57
N VAL A 133 11.27 18.40 -5.33
CA VAL A 133 11.14 19.25 -4.14
C VAL A 133 12.17 20.38 -4.14
N LYS A 134 13.42 20.12 -4.55
CA LYS A 134 14.49 21.12 -4.63
C LYS A 134 14.27 22.13 -5.77
N ALA A 135 13.67 21.68 -6.87
CA ALA A 135 13.33 22.52 -8.02
C ALA A 135 12.04 23.34 -7.82
N ASP A 136 11.51 23.38 -6.59
CA ASP A 136 10.26 24.08 -6.26
C ASP A 136 9.05 23.67 -7.12
N TRP A 137 9.09 22.46 -7.68
CA TRP A 137 8.02 22.00 -8.57
C TRP A 137 6.68 21.88 -7.83
N PHE A 138 6.72 21.52 -6.55
CA PHE A 138 5.59 21.43 -5.63
C PHE A 138 5.32 22.75 -4.89
N GLU A 139 4.66 23.68 -5.59
CA GLU A 139 4.39 25.06 -5.12
C GLU A 139 3.66 25.13 -3.78
N ASN A 140 2.73 24.20 -3.52
CA ASN A 140 1.91 24.21 -2.29
C ASN A 140 2.54 23.44 -1.12
N MET A 141 3.79 22.97 -1.25
CA MET A 141 4.47 22.21 -0.21
C MET A 141 5.13 23.14 0.83
N ASN A 142 4.60 23.14 2.06
CA ASN A 142 5.17 23.93 3.16
C ASN A 142 6.54 23.40 3.63
N LYS A 143 7.29 24.22 4.39
CA LYS A 143 8.65 23.91 4.87
C LYS A 143 8.77 22.58 5.62
N TYR A 144 7.78 22.21 6.43
CA TYR A 144 7.77 20.94 7.15
C TYR A 144 7.57 19.76 6.20
N MET A 145 6.64 19.90 5.25
CA MET A 145 6.33 18.88 4.25
C MET A 145 7.48 18.65 3.28
N ARG A 146 8.26 19.69 2.96
CA ARG A 146 9.48 19.55 2.13
C ARG A 146 10.54 18.63 2.73
N LYS A 147 10.55 18.46 4.05
CA LYS A 147 11.42 17.50 4.74
C LYS A 147 10.71 16.17 5.02
N GLY A 148 9.46 16.23 5.47
CA GLY A 148 8.72 15.04 5.89
C GLY A 148 8.24 14.16 4.75
N PHE A 149 7.75 14.76 3.65
CA PHE A 149 7.19 14.00 2.53
C PHE A 149 8.23 13.14 1.81
N PRO A 150 9.47 13.61 1.51
CA PRO A 150 10.49 12.72 0.94
C PRO A 150 10.81 11.51 1.83
N ILE A 151 10.89 11.68 3.16
CA ILE A 151 11.15 10.58 4.10
C ILE A 151 9.99 9.57 4.08
N TYR A 152 8.76 10.07 4.13
CA TYR A 152 7.56 9.25 3.99
C TYR A 152 7.54 8.51 2.64
N PHE A 153 7.83 9.21 1.55
CA PHE A 153 7.89 8.65 0.20
C PHE A 153 9.00 7.61 0.06
N SER A 154 10.12 7.75 0.79
CA SER A 154 11.11 6.67 0.89
C SER A 154 10.51 5.40 1.47
N SER A 155 9.69 5.49 2.53
CA SER A 155 9.05 4.29 3.09
C SER A 155 8.15 3.56 2.07
N VAL A 156 7.33 4.31 1.31
CA VAL A 156 6.38 3.70 0.36
C VAL A 156 7.05 3.21 -0.92
N SER A 157 8.06 3.93 -1.40
CA SER A 157 8.86 3.53 -2.55
C SER A 157 9.74 2.31 -2.25
N LEU A 158 10.07 2.05 -0.99
CA LEU A 158 10.83 0.87 -0.59
C LEU A 158 10.07 -0.42 -0.89
N HIS A 159 8.84 -0.58 -0.40
CA HIS A 159 8.03 -1.76 -0.75
C HIS A 159 7.47 -1.67 -2.17
N GLY A 160 7.19 -0.47 -2.71
CA GLY A 160 6.68 -0.31 -4.07
C GLY A 160 7.68 -0.73 -5.15
N SER A 161 8.95 -0.37 -4.99
CA SER A 161 10.04 -0.83 -5.88
C SER A 161 10.26 -2.33 -5.76
N LEU A 162 10.23 -2.89 -4.55
CA LEU A 162 10.24 -4.34 -4.34
C LEU A 162 9.04 -4.99 -5.04
N GLY A 163 7.86 -4.37 -4.98
CA GLY A 163 6.64 -4.82 -5.65
C GLY A 163 6.82 -4.96 -7.16
N ILE A 164 7.39 -3.95 -7.83
CA ILE A 164 7.68 -4.00 -9.27
C ILE A 164 8.60 -5.18 -9.61
N VAL A 165 9.68 -5.32 -8.84
CA VAL A 165 10.65 -6.41 -9.03
C VAL A 165 10.02 -7.77 -8.78
N GLY A 166 9.27 -7.91 -7.69
CA GLY A 166 8.58 -9.14 -7.32
C GLY A 166 7.59 -9.59 -8.39
N ILE A 167 6.79 -8.69 -8.95
CA ILE A 167 5.89 -9.00 -10.08
C ILE A 167 6.68 -9.59 -11.25
N LEU A 168 7.75 -8.90 -11.67
CA LEU A 168 8.55 -9.33 -12.82
C LEU A 168 9.23 -10.68 -12.56
N LEU A 169 9.79 -10.88 -11.37
CA LEU A 169 10.41 -12.16 -11.00
C LEU A 169 9.41 -13.31 -11.00
N ILE A 170 8.22 -13.11 -10.43
CA ILE A 170 7.19 -14.15 -10.35
C ILE A 170 6.68 -14.50 -11.75
N LEU A 171 6.44 -13.52 -12.61
CA LEU A 171 5.93 -13.74 -13.96
C LEU A 171 6.96 -14.37 -14.91
N LEU A 172 8.25 -14.15 -14.64
CA LEU A 172 9.37 -14.64 -15.44
C LEU A 172 10.12 -15.80 -14.77
N ALA A 173 9.54 -16.39 -13.72
CA ALA A 173 10.16 -17.49 -13.01
C ALA A 173 10.40 -18.68 -13.95
N ASP A 174 11.61 -19.23 -13.90
CA ASP A 174 12.03 -20.42 -14.65
C ASP A 174 11.82 -21.73 -13.86
N PHE A 175 11.22 -21.62 -12.67
CA PHE A 175 10.88 -22.72 -11.79
C PHE A 175 9.39 -22.71 -11.42
N GLU A 176 8.87 -23.87 -11.03
CA GLU A 176 7.47 -24.02 -10.65
C GLU A 176 7.19 -23.36 -9.29
N ILE A 177 6.28 -22.39 -9.26
CA ILE A 177 5.77 -21.77 -8.04
C ILE A 177 4.38 -22.34 -7.78
N PRO A 178 4.09 -22.89 -6.58
CA PRO A 178 2.74 -23.35 -6.24
C PRO A 178 1.70 -22.26 -6.47
N GLU A 179 0.61 -22.59 -7.17
CA GLU A 179 -0.38 -21.61 -7.66
C GLU A 179 -0.88 -20.65 -6.55
N ARG A 180 -1.20 -21.18 -5.37
CA ARG A 180 -1.67 -20.37 -4.23
C ARG A 180 -0.62 -19.38 -3.73
N LEU A 181 0.64 -19.80 -3.70
CA LEU A 181 1.77 -18.97 -3.30
C LEU A 181 2.06 -17.90 -4.35
N MET A 182 1.96 -18.26 -5.63
CA MET A 182 2.06 -17.32 -6.75
C MET A 182 0.98 -16.24 -6.67
N ILE A 183 -0.29 -16.62 -6.51
CA ILE A 183 -1.42 -15.67 -6.38
C ILE A 183 -1.20 -14.74 -5.19
N LYS A 184 -0.86 -15.29 -4.02
CA LYS A 184 -0.54 -14.53 -2.81
C LYS A 184 0.52 -13.46 -3.08
N ALA A 185 1.62 -13.87 -3.70
CA ALA A 185 2.75 -13.00 -3.97
C ALA A 185 2.43 -11.95 -5.02
N LEU A 186 1.68 -12.29 -6.08
CA LEU A 186 1.23 -11.31 -7.06
C LEU A 186 0.29 -10.29 -6.44
N LEU A 187 -0.70 -10.70 -5.66
CA LEU A 187 -1.61 -9.78 -4.96
C LEU A 187 -0.84 -8.80 -4.07
N LEU A 188 0.12 -9.30 -3.28
CA LEU A 188 0.94 -8.47 -2.41
C LEU A 188 1.78 -7.47 -3.21
N ASN A 189 2.51 -7.93 -4.21
CA ASN A 189 3.46 -7.09 -4.95
C ASN A 189 2.75 -6.08 -5.88
N ILE A 190 1.63 -6.45 -6.51
CA ILE A 190 0.76 -5.51 -7.23
C ILE A 190 0.18 -4.50 -6.26
N GLY A 191 -0.25 -4.94 -5.08
CA GLY A 191 -0.73 -4.06 -4.03
C GLY A 191 0.30 -3.02 -3.60
N PHE A 192 1.57 -3.43 -3.38
CA PHE A 192 2.66 -2.51 -3.06
C PHE A 192 2.93 -1.51 -4.17
N PHE A 193 2.94 -1.96 -5.43
CA PHE A 193 3.13 -1.08 -6.57
C PHE A 193 2.02 -0.01 -6.65
N LEU A 194 0.76 -0.43 -6.59
CA LEU A 194 -0.39 0.49 -6.62
C LEU A 194 -0.34 1.48 -5.45
N PHE A 195 0.04 1.01 -4.26
CA PHE A 195 0.14 1.86 -3.09
C PHE A 195 1.22 2.95 -3.28
N MET A 196 2.39 2.61 -3.83
CA MET A 196 3.41 3.61 -4.18
C MET A 196 2.95 4.58 -5.27
N VAL A 197 2.28 4.11 -6.32
CA VAL A 197 1.71 4.95 -7.38
C VAL A 197 0.68 5.93 -6.79
N SER A 198 -0.10 5.50 -5.81
CA SER A 198 -1.07 6.36 -5.13
C SER A 198 -0.43 7.60 -4.50
N ASP A 199 0.80 7.48 -3.98
CA ASP A 199 1.52 8.58 -3.36
C ASP A 199 2.15 9.54 -4.37
N MET A 200 2.40 9.08 -5.60
CA MET A 200 2.73 9.97 -6.72
C MET A 200 1.53 10.86 -7.05
N PHE A 201 0.33 10.28 -7.14
CA PHE A 201 -0.90 11.06 -7.31
C PHE A 201 -1.18 11.97 -6.11
N LEU A 202 -0.91 11.51 -4.89
CA LEU A 202 -1.00 12.33 -3.67
C LEU A 202 -0.13 13.58 -3.78
N ALA A 203 1.12 13.42 -4.22
CA ALA A 203 2.02 14.54 -4.39
C ALA A 203 1.48 15.55 -5.42
N LEU A 204 0.94 15.05 -6.53
CA LEU A 204 0.33 15.86 -7.58
C LEU A 204 -0.86 16.67 -7.04
N TYR A 205 -1.89 16.01 -6.54
CA TYR A 205 -3.10 16.73 -6.17
C TYR A 205 -2.92 17.56 -4.89
N ARG A 206 -2.03 17.17 -3.97
CA ARG A 206 -1.89 17.91 -2.71
C ARG A 206 -0.93 19.08 -2.80
N PHE A 207 0.17 18.91 -3.55
CA PHE A 207 1.27 19.87 -3.56
C PHE A 207 1.49 20.59 -4.89
N LYS A 208 0.96 20.07 -6.01
CA LYS A 208 1.03 20.75 -7.32
C LYS A 208 -0.30 21.40 -7.69
N ASP A 209 -1.35 20.61 -7.87
CA ASP A 209 -2.65 21.08 -8.36
C ASP A 209 -3.81 20.51 -7.52
N GLN A 210 -4.27 21.31 -6.55
CA GLN A 210 -5.35 20.94 -5.61
C GLN A 210 -6.73 20.81 -6.25
N LYS A 211 -6.91 21.29 -7.48
CA LYS A 211 -8.17 21.18 -8.22
C LYS A 211 -8.18 19.99 -9.18
N ASN A 212 -7.10 19.20 -9.21
CA ASN A 212 -6.99 18.06 -10.10
C ASN A 212 -7.86 16.88 -9.62
N ASN A 213 -9.09 16.81 -10.14
CA ASN A 213 -10.03 15.72 -9.84
C ASN A 213 -9.50 14.36 -10.30
N PHE A 214 -8.80 14.30 -11.44
CA PHE A 214 -8.22 13.04 -11.94
C PHE A 214 -7.19 12.49 -10.95
N ALA A 215 -6.22 13.29 -10.52
CA ALA A 215 -5.20 12.88 -9.56
C ALA A 215 -5.83 12.51 -8.19
N THR A 216 -6.89 13.20 -7.79
CA THR A 216 -7.62 12.90 -6.54
C THR A 216 -8.32 11.53 -6.59
N ILE A 217 -8.94 11.20 -7.72
CA ILE A 217 -9.61 9.91 -7.96
C ILE A 217 -8.57 8.81 -8.13
N ALA A 218 -7.57 9.03 -8.98
CA ALA A 218 -6.49 8.08 -9.23
C ALA A 218 -5.74 7.72 -7.95
N ASN A 219 -5.41 8.69 -7.09
CA ASN A 219 -4.88 8.44 -5.75
C ASN A 219 -5.78 7.50 -4.95
N SER A 220 -7.08 7.76 -4.88
CA SER A 220 -8.00 6.96 -4.06
C SER A 220 -8.12 5.53 -4.57
N ILE A 221 -8.26 5.35 -5.89
CA ILE A 221 -8.42 4.04 -6.53
C ILE A 221 -7.14 3.22 -6.35
N THR A 222 -5.98 3.81 -6.63
CA THR A 222 -4.69 3.11 -6.50
C THR A 222 -4.35 2.80 -5.04
N TYR A 223 -4.68 3.71 -4.11
CA TYR A 223 -4.49 3.52 -2.67
C TYR A 223 -5.35 2.38 -2.12
N PHE A 224 -6.68 2.50 -2.22
CA PHE A 224 -7.61 1.49 -1.67
C PHE A 224 -7.58 0.20 -2.48
N GLY A 225 -7.36 0.26 -3.79
CA GLY A 225 -7.10 -0.91 -4.62
C GLY A 225 -5.82 -1.63 -4.18
N GLY A 226 -4.75 -0.89 -3.91
CA GLY A 226 -3.51 -1.46 -3.39
C GLY A 226 -3.71 -2.18 -2.05
N LEU A 227 -4.38 -1.53 -1.10
CA LEU A 227 -4.66 -2.11 0.22
C LEU A 227 -5.62 -3.30 0.17
N LEU A 228 -6.59 -3.28 -0.75
CA LEU A 228 -7.46 -4.42 -1.03
C LEU A 228 -6.62 -5.63 -1.45
N LEU A 229 -5.72 -5.48 -2.43
CA LEU A 229 -4.88 -6.59 -2.91
C LEU A 229 -3.91 -7.09 -1.82
N ILE A 230 -3.28 -6.17 -1.06
CA ILE A 230 -2.42 -6.54 0.07
C ILE A 230 -3.22 -7.37 1.09
N SER A 231 -4.45 -6.97 1.39
CA SER A 231 -5.29 -7.69 2.36
C SER A 231 -5.81 -9.02 1.80
N LEU A 232 -6.14 -9.11 0.52
CA LEU A 232 -6.49 -10.38 -0.13
C LEU A 232 -5.33 -11.36 -0.15
N SER A 233 -4.09 -10.89 -0.14
CA SER A 233 -2.91 -11.77 -0.06
C SER A 233 -2.87 -12.59 1.25
N THR A 234 -3.56 -12.15 2.32
CA THR A 234 -3.59 -12.89 3.58
C THR A 234 -4.48 -14.12 3.55
N SER A 235 -5.35 -14.26 2.54
CA SER A 235 -6.35 -15.33 2.43
C SER A 235 -5.80 -16.64 1.87
N PHE A 236 -4.53 -16.65 1.49
CA PHE A 236 -3.86 -17.80 0.87
C PHE A 236 -2.84 -18.38 1.84
N ASN A 237 -2.90 -19.69 2.07
CA ASN A 237 -1.88 -20.42 2.82
C ASN A 237 -0.61 -20.65 2.00
N LEU A 238 0.47 -20.88 2.74
CA LEU A 238 1.71 -21.46 2.23
C LEU A 238 1.53 -22.94 1.95
#